data_AF-A0A259ICE9-F1
#
_entry.id   AF-A0A259ICE9-F1
#
_cell.length_a   1.000
_cell.length_b   1.000
_cell.length_c   1.000
_cell.angle_alpha   90.00
_cell.angle_beta   90.00
_cell.angle_gamma   90.00
#
_symmetry.space_group_name_H-M   'P 1'
#
loop_
_entity.id
_entity.type
_entity.pdbx_description
1 polymer ?
#
loop_
_entity_poly.entity_id
_entity_poly.type
_entity_poly.pdbx_seq_one_letter_code
_entity_poly.pdbx_strand_id
1 'polypeptide(L)'
;MREERLSGEDIYGGIFLNMKRDQVSLPDGNQAVREYLTHPGAVAILAILDDGRVLMERQYRYPIAKACIEIPAGKLEIGEDRLLCAQRELEEETGYSASKWSFIRRIHPVISYSTEFIDIYLAEGLTSGKSRLDDEEFLDVFATSLEQLLDWVEQGEITDVKTTIATYWLDRYRRGLVSPTPIPG
;
A
#
# COMPACT_ATOMS: atom_id res chain seq x y z
N MET A 1 22.53 -17.11 -3.96
CA MET A 1 22.81 -16.07 -2.95
C MET A 1 21.74 -16.17 -1.88
N ARG A 2 21.95 -16.99 -0.85
CA ARG A 2 21.02 -17.19 0.27
C ARG A 2 21.81 -16.97 1.55
N GLU A 3 21.23 -16.23 2.49
CA GLU A 3 21.73 -16.09 3.84
C GLU A 3 20.90 -17.00 4.76
N GLU A 4 21.52 -17.52 5.81
CA GLU A 4 20.85 -18.37 6.79
C GLU A 4 20.89 -17.71 8.18
N ARG A 5 19.73 -17.61 8.82
CA ARG A 5 19.62 -17.07 10.18
C ARG A 5 20.26 -18.03 11.17
N LEU A 6 21.24 -17.54 11.93
CA LEU A 6 21.92 -18.29 12.98
C LEU A 6 21.27 -18.05 14.35
N SER A 7 20.96 -16.80 14.66
CA SER A 7 20.29 -16.37 15.90
C SER A 7 19.67 -14.98 15.71
N GLY A 8 18.90 -14.51 16.68
CA GLY A 8 18.46 -13.12 16.71
C GLY A 8 17.57 -12.75 17.88
N GLU A 9 17.31 -11.45 18.00
CA GLU A 9 16.65 -10.82 19.15
C GLU A 9 15.72 -9.68 18.71
N ASP A 10 14.75 -9.35 19.57
CA ASP A 10 13.97 -8.12 19.50
C ASP A 10 14.76 -6.99 20.17
N ILE A 11 15.19 -6.00 19.39
CA ILE A 11 16.01 -4.89 19.91
C ILE A 11 15.16 -3.65 20.24
N TYR A 12 13.95 -3.56 19.70
CA TYR A 12 12.98 -2.52 20.05
C TYR A 12 11.55 -2.99 19.79
N GLY A 13 10.65 -2.73 20.74
CA GLY A 13 9.20 -2.95 20.60
C GLY A 13 8.44 -1.70 21.00
N GLY A 14 7.94 -0.96 20.00
CA GLY A 14 7.11 0.22 20.19
C GLY A 14 5.62 -0.07 20.03
N ILE A 15 4.82 0.99 20.12
CA ILE A 15 3.36 0.91 19.85
C ILE A 15 3.09 0.48 18.40
N PHE A 16 3.95 0.93 17.48
CA PHE A 16 3.77 0.70 16.05
C PHE A 16 4.93 -0.04 15.36
N LEU A 17 6.18 0.21 15.77
CA LEU A 17 7.37 -0.34 15.13
C LEU A 17 8.04 -1.40 16.00
N ASN A 18 8.34 -2.54 15.41
CA ASN A 18 9.11 -3.62 16.02
C ASN A 18 10.39 -3.85 15.22
N MET A 19 11.55 -3.83 15.88
CA MET A 19 12.86 -3.95 15.26
C MET A 19 13.56 -5.22 15.73
N LYS A 20 14.04 -6.01 14.76
CA LYS A 20 14.77 -7.25 14.93
C LYS A 20 16.25 -7.04 14.61
N ARG A 21 17.11 -7.81 15.28
CA ARG A 21 18.52 -7.98 14.94
C ARG A 21 18.85 -9.46 14.83
N ASP A 22 19.27 -9.88 13.65
CA ASP A 22 19.64 -11.26 13.36
C ASP A 22 21.13 -11.37 13.05
N GLN A 23 21.76 -12.43 13.56
CA GLN A 23 23.05 -12.91 13.08
C GLN A 23 22.81 -13.88 11.93
N VAL A 24 23.46 -13.65 10.79
CA VAL A 24 23.31 -14.47 9.58
C VAL A 24 24.64 -15.06 9.12
N SER A 25 24.57 -16.25 8.52
CA SER A 25 25.64 -16.86 7.74
C SER A 25 25.52 -16.41 6.28
N LEU A 26 26.62 -15.94 5.70
CA LEU A 26 26.74 -15.47 4.33
C LEU A 26 27.12 -16.62 3.37
N PRO A 27 26.91 -16.45 2.04
CA PRO A 27 27.27 -17.48 1.06
C PRO A 27 28.76 -17.88 1.03
N ASP A 28 29.65 -17.01 1.51
CA ASP A 28 31.10 -17.25 1.62
C ASP A 28 31.51 -17.90 2.96
N GLY A 29 30.55 -18.21 3.83
CA GLY A 29 30.76 -18.77 5.16
C GLY A 29 31.07 -17.74 6.25
N ASN A 30 31.21 -16.46 5.90
CA ASN A 30 31.37 -15.39 6.89
C ASN A 30 30.04 -15.11 7.62
N GLN A 31 30.12 -14.41 8.73
CA GLN A 31 28.94 -13.99 9.48
C GLN A 31 28.72 -12.48 9.38
N ALA A 32 27.45 -12.05 9.35
CA ALA A 32 27.08 -10.63 9.38
C ALA A 32 25.82 -10.39 10.20
N VAL A 33 25.56 -9.13 10.54
CA VAL A 33 24.34 -8.70 11.24
C VAL A 33 23.35 -8.12 10.24
N ARG A 34 22.05 -8.39 10.46
CA ARG A 34 20.92 -7.77 9.75
C ARG A 34 19.99 -7.14 10.77
N GLU A 35 19.69 -5.86 10.57
CA GLU A 35 18.69 -5.13 11.36
C GLU A 35 17.52 -4.78 10.46
N TYR A 36 16.31 -5.05 10.91
CA TYR A 36 15.11 -4.84 10.11
C TYR A 36 13.86 -4.64 10.96
N LEU A 37 12.87 -3.96 10.40
CA LEU A 37 11.56 -3.77 10.97
C LEU A 37 10.64 -4.92 10.55
N THR A 38 9.84 -5.43 11.49
CA THR A 38 8.73 -6.32 11.16
C THR A 38 7.46 -5.52 10.96
N HIS A 39 6.76 -5.79 9.87
CA HIS A 39 5.50 -5.14 9.49
C HIS A 39 4.45 -6.22 9.18
N PRO A 40 3.18 -6.08 9.61
CA PRO A 40 2.13 -7.07 9.35
C PRO A 40 1.79 -7.23 7.86
N GLY A 41 2.14 -6.21 7.08
CA GLY A 41 1.74 -6.07 5.69
C GLY A 41 0.61 -5.05 5.56
N ALA A 42 0.32 -4.66 4.34
CA ALA A 42 -0.71 -3.68 4.01
C ALA A 42 -1.37 -4.00 2.68
N VAL A 43 -2.44 -3.28 2.39
CA VAL A 43 -3.15 -3.28 1.12
C VAL A 43 -3.25 -1.85 0.61
N ALA A 44 -3.42 -1.71 -0.70
CA ALA A 44 -3.73 -0.42 -1.31
C ALA A 44 -4.74 -0.61 -2.44
N ILE A 45 -5.60 0.37 -2.64
CA ILE A 45 -6.75 0.25 -3.54
C ILE A 45 -6.67 1.32 -4.63
N LEU A 46 -6.46 0.88 -5.87
CA LEU A 46 -6.70 1.70 -7.04
C LEU A 46 -8.20 1.64 -7.36
N ALA A 47 -8.97 2.60 -6.85
CA ALA A 47 -10.41 2.68 -7.03
C ALA A 47 -10.78 3.59 -8.22
N ILE A 48 -11.46 3.04 -9.24
CA ILE A 48 -11.85 3.77 -10.46
C ILE A 48 -13.35 4.01 -10.46
N LEU A 49 -13.74 5.28 -10.57
CA LEU A 49 -15.13 5.72 -10.74
C LEU A 49 -15.63 5.47 -12.17
N ASP A 50 -16.96 5.42 -12.34
CA ASP A 50 -17.59 5.16 -13.65
C ASP A 50 -17.25 6.22 -14.72
N ASP A 51 -16.91 7.44 -14.31
CA ASP A 51 -16.45 8.51 -15.20
C ASP A 51 -14.95 8.41 -15.55
N GLY A 52 -14.27 7.37 -15.06
CA GLY A 52 -12.85 7.13 -15.27
C GLY A 52 -11.94 7.94 -14.37
N ARG A 53 -12.42 8.70 -13.39
CA ARG A 53 -11.55 9.30 -12.37
C ARG A 53 -11.10 8.27 -11.34
N VAL A 54 -10.00 8.56 -10.67
CA VAL A 54 -9.43 7.75 -9.60
C VAL A 54 -9.75 8.40 -8.27
N LEU A 55 -10.22 7.60 -7.32
CA LEU A 55 -10.43 8.02 -5.95
C LEU A 55 -9.08 8.06 -5.23
N MET A 56 -8.80 9.20 -4.61
CA MET A 56 -7.56 9.53 -3.93
C MET A 56 -7.87 10.08 -2.55
N GLU A 57 -6.87 10.08 -1.70
CA GLU A 57 -6.90 10.73 -0.41
C GLU A 57 -5.72 11.68 -0.24
N ARG A 58 -5.88 12.61 0.71
CA ARG A 58 -4.80 13.43 1.21
C ARG A 58 -4.67 13.24 2.70
N GLN A 59 -3.53 12.74 3.15
CA GLN A 59 -3.27 12.44 4.56
C GLN A 59 -1.95 13.07 5.01
N TYR A 60 -1.92 13.60 6.24
CA TYR A 60 -0.69 14.14 6.81
C TYR A 60 0.21 13.01 7.33
N ARG A 61 1.38 12.85 6.71
CA ARG A 61 2.40 11.89 7.14
C ARG A 61 3.43 12.60 8.02
N TYR A 62 3.22 12.51 9.34
CA TYR A 62 4.08 13.14 10.36
C TYR A 62 5.59 12.91 10.16
N PRO A 63 6.10 11.70 9.84
CA PRO A 63 7.53 11.47 9.70
C PRO A 63 8.24 12.31 8.64
N ILE A 64 7.50 12.81 7.64
CA ILE A 64 8.04 13.68 6.58
C ILE A 64 7.40 15.07 6.58
N ALA A 65 6.58 15.36 7.59
CA ALA A 65 5.89 16.63 7.78
C ALA A 65 5.15 17.17 6.54
N LYS A 66 4.48 16.28 5.78
CA LYS A 66 3.79 16.63 4.52
C LYS A 66 2.38 16.03 4.48
N ALA A 67 1.44 16.78 3.90
CA ALA A 67 0.18 16.23 3.43
C ALA A 67 0.40 15.52 2.08
N CYS A 68 0.44 14.20 2.12
CA CYS A 68 0.70 13.35 0.97
C CYS A 68 -0.59 13.08 0.19
N ILE A 69 -0.47 13.01 -1.14
CA ILE A 69 -1.53 12.50 -2.01
C ILE A 69 -1.30 11.00 -2.17
N GLU A 70 -2.28 10.20 -1.79
CA GLU A 70 -2.17 8.75 -1.73
C GLU A 70 -3.41 8.07 -2.32
N ILE A 71 -3.24 6.84 -2.81
CA ILE A 71 -4.38 5.93 -2.98
C ILE A 71 -4.80 5.37 -1.60
N PRO A 72 -6.10 5.08 -1.38
CA PRO A 72 -6.59 4.45 -0.16
C PRO A 72 -5.78 3.21 0.21
N ALA A 73 -5.43 3.04 1.48
CA ALA A 73 -4.53 1.99 1.92
C ALA A 73 -4.49 1.81 3.44
N GLY A 74 -4.61 0.57 3.89
CA GLY A 74 -4.49 0.25 5.31
C GLY A 74 -3.66 -0.99 5.60
N LYS A 75 -3.45 -1.21 6.90
CA LYS A 75 -2.60 -2.28 7.41
C LYS A 75 -3.45 -3.51 7.68
N LEU A 76 -2.84 -4.68 7.51
CA LEU A 76 -3.50 -5.93 7.85
C LEU A 76 -3.61 -6.06 9.37
N GLU A 77 -4.80 -6.44 9.84
CA GLU A 77 -4.96 -7.00 11.17
C GLU A 77 -4.38 -8.42 11.24
N ILE A 78 -4.10 -8.91 12.45
CA ILE A 78 -3.48 -10.23 12.65
C ILE A 78 -4.42 -11.32 12.14
N GLY A 79 -4.00 -12.00 11.07
CA GLY A 79 -4.75 -13.10 10.46
C GLY A 79 -5.88 -12.67 9.52
N GLU A 80 -5.99 -11.37 9.22
CA GLU A 80 -6.99 -10.83 8.30
C GLU A 80 -6.74 -11.30 6.86
N ASP A 81 -7.82 -11.61 6.15
CA ASP A 81 -7.72 -11.81 4.70
C ASP A 81 -7.45 -10.47 4.01
N ARG A 82 -6.55 -10.47 3.04
CA ARG A 82 -6.09 -9.23 2.40
C ARG A 82 -7.16 -8.56 1.56
N LEU A 83 -8.04 -9.33 0.91
CA LEU A 83 -9.13 -8.72 0.16
C LEU A 83 -10.16 -8.11 1.11
N LEU A 84 -10.46 -8.79 2.23
CA LEU A 84 -11.35 -8.25 3.25
C LEU A 84 -10.79 -6.95 3.86
N CYS A 85 -9.49 -6.91 4.14
CA CYS A 85 -8.81 -5.67 4.54
C CYS A 85 -8.98 -4.58 3.48
N ALA A 86 -8.70 -4.87 2.20
CA ALA A 86 -8.83 -3.87 1.13
C ALA A 86 -10.26 -3.34 0.98
N GLN A 87 -11.27 -4.19 1.18
CA GLN A 87 -12.68 -3.81 1.15
C GLN A 87 -13.06 -2.92 2.33
N ARG A 88 -12.61 -3.30 3.54
CA ARG A 88 -12.83 -2.55 4.78
C ARG A 88 -12.22 -1.17 4.70
N GLU A 89 -10.94 -1.07 4.35
CA GLU A 89 -10.20 0.19 4.25
C GLU A 89 -10.82 1.14 3.22
N LEU A 90 -11.24 0.61 2.05
CA LEU A 90 -11.94 1.43 1.06
C LEU A 90 -13.24 2.03 1.63
N GLU A 91 -14.02 1.26 2.39
CA GLU A 91 -15.27 1.73 3.00
C GLU A 91 -15.01 2.73 4.14
N GLU A 92 -14.06 2.43 5.02
CA GLU A 92 -13.72 3.26 6.19
C GLU A 92 -13.16 4.62 5.76
N GLU A 93 -12.12 4.63 4.92
CA GLU A 93 -11.42 5.85 4.50
C GLU A 93 -12.30 6.70 3.57
N THR A 94 -12.96 6.07 2.59
CA THR A 94 -13.59 6.80 1.49
C THR A 94 -15.11 6.80 1.50
N GLY A 95 -15.72 5.89 2.26
CA GLY A 95 -17.15 5.62 2.21
C GLY A 95 -17.60 4.86 0.97
N TYR A 96 -16.70 4.48 0.06
CA TYR A 96 -17.06 3.71 -1.14
C TYR A 96 -16.97 2.21 -0.89
N SER A 97 -17.86 1.48 -1.54
CA SER A 97 -17.76 0.03 -1.72
C SER A 97 -17.61 -0.29 -3.21
N ALA A 98 -17.12 -1.48 -3.54
CA ALA A 98 -16.91 -1.90 -4.92
C ALA A 98 -17.49 -3.28 -5.20
N SER A 99 -18.11 -3.44 -6.37
CA SER A 99 -18.73 -4.70 -6.80
C SER A 99 -17.78 -5.62 -7.57
N LYS A 100 -16.65 -5.09 -8.06
CA LYS A 100 -15.65 -5.84 -8.81
C LYS A 100 -14.25 -5.58 -8.26
N TRP A 101 -13.57 -6.66 -7.91
CA TRP A 101 -12.22 -6.63 -7.37
C TRP A 101 -11.26 -7.43 -8.24
N SER A 102 -10.04 -6.94 -8.39
CA SER A 102 -8.96 -7.67 -9.06
C SER A 102 -7.63 -7.40 -8.37
N PHE A 103 -6.77 -8.41 -8.29
CA PHE A 103 -5.42 -8.25 -7.77
C PHE A 103 -4.49 -7.68 -8.84
N ILE A 104 -3.74 -6.63 -8.52
CA ILE A 104 -2.76 -6.03 -9.44
C ILE A 104 -1.39 -6.66 -9.23
N ARG A 105 -0.83 -6.54 -8.03
CA ARG A 105 0.49 -7.06 -7.65
C ARG A 105 0.78 -6.86 -6.17
N ARG A 106 1.83 -7.54 -5.72
CA ARG A 106 2.54 -7.24 -4.47
C ARG A 106 3.74 -6.35 -4.74
N ILE A 107 3.98 -5.37 -3.87
CA ILE A 107 5.22 -4.63 -3.80
C ILE A 107 5.87 -4.80 -2.42
N HIS A 108 7.19 -4.63 -2.36
CA HIS A 108 7.93 -4.53 -1.10
C HIS A 108 8.58 -3.14 -1.09
N PRO A 109 7.97 -2.14 -0.43
CA PRO A 109 8.42 -0.76 -0.53
C PRO A 109 9.84 -0.57 0.03
N VAL A 110 10.27 -1.43 0.95
CA VAL A 110 11.55 -1.30 1.66
C VAL A 110 12.24 -2.66 1.86
N ILE A 111 12.80 -3.23 0.78
CA ILE A 111 13.42 -4.57 0.79
C ILE A 111 14.66 -4.70 1.67
N SER A 112 15.33 -3.60 1.99
CA SER A 112 16.64 -3.60 2.66
C SER A 112 16.54 -3.77 4.18
N TYR A 113 15.42 -3.35 4.79
CA TYR A 113 15.29 -3.31 6.25
C TYR A 113 13.84 -3.41 6.74
N SER A 114 12.88 -3.85 5.93
CA SER A 114 11.50 -4.08 6.38
C SER A 114 10.95 -5.36 5.79
N THR A 115 10.12 -6.07 6.57
CA THR A 115 9.31 -7.19 6.05
C THR A 115 8.03 -6.73 5.36
N GLU A 116 7.79 -5.43 5.27
CA GLU A 116 6.59 -4.85 4.68
C GLU A 116 6.38 -5.32 3.23
N PHE A 117 5.15 -5.75 2.97
CA PHE A 117 4.61 -5.89 1.64
C PHE A 117 3.32 -5.09 1.54
N ILE A 118 2.98 -4.66 0.34
CA ILE A 118 1.70 -4.02 0.02
C ILE A 118 1.08 -4.78 -1.15
N ASP A 119 -0.11 -5.33 -0.95
CA ASP A 119 -0.91 -5.93 -2.02
C ASP A 119 -1.84 -4.86 -2.62
N ILE A 120 -1.65 -4.55 -3.90
CA ILE A 120 -2.42 -3.53 -4.60
C ILE A 120 -3.59 -4.20 -5.34
N TYR A 121 -4.78 -3.68 -5.11
CA TYR A 121 -6.03 -4.14 -5.73
C TYR A 121 -6.61 -3.06 -6.65
N LEU A 122 -7.31 -3.50 -7.69
CA LEU A 122 -8.20 -2.69 -8.51
C LEU A 122 -9.62 -2.87 -8.01
N ALA A 123 -10.31 -1.76 -7.72
CA ALA A 123 -11.71 -1.71 -7.34
C ALA A 123 -12.52 -0.95 -8.41
N GLU A 124 -13.57 -1.58 -8.92
CA GLU A 124 -14.45 -1.04 -9.97
C GLU A 124 -15.93 -1.25 -9.60
N GLY A 125 -16.82 -0.52 -10.28
CA GLY A 125 -18.26 -0.54 -10.00
C GLY A 125 -18.53 -0.01 -8.59
N LEU A 126 -18.04 1.21 -8.34
CA LEU A 126 -18.03 1.85 -7.03
C LEU A 126 -19.42 2.39 -6.65
N THR A 127 -19.82 2.18 -5.41
CA THR A 127 -21.06 2.75 -4.84
C THR A 127 -20.70 3.62 -3.64
N SER A 128 -21.13 4.88 -3.67
CA SER A 128 -20.91 5.84 -2.57
C SER A 128 -21.79 5.52 -1.37
N GLY A 129 -21.18 5.49 -0.19
CA GLY A 129 -21.82 5.39 1.11
C GLY A 129 -21.39 6.54 2.03
N LYS A 130 -21.27 6.26 3.33
CA LYS A 130 -20.73 7.19 4.33
C LYS A 130 -19.38 6.67 4.80
N SER A 131 -18.35 7.52 4.81
CA SER A 131 -17.07 7.18 5.42
C SER A 131 -17.23 6.94 6.92
N ARG A 132 -16.32 6.14 7.47
CA ARG A 132 -16.25 5.79 8.90
C ARG A 132 -14.79 5.87 9.35
N LEU A 133 -14.23 7.07 9.29
CA LEU A 133 -12.91 7.35 9.83
C LEU A 133 -12.92 7.13 11.35
N ASP A 134 -11.83 6.58 11.86
CA ASP A 134 -11.58 6.58 13.30
C ASP A 134 -11.40 8.02 13.83
N ASP A 135 -11.68 8.24 15.11
CA ASP A 135 -11.65 9.58 15.74
C ASP A 135 -10.27 10.28 15.64
N GLU A 136 -9.20 9.51 15.41
CA GLU A 136 -7.82 9.99 15.26
C GLU A 136 -7.39 10.18 13.79
N GLU A 137 -8.22 9.81 12.83
CA GLU A 137 -7.91 9.85 11.40
C GLU A 137 -8.50 11.07 10.70
N PHE A 138 -7.61 11.87 10.12
CA PHE A 138 -7.96 13.03 9.31
C PHE A 138 -7.42 12.83 7.89
N LEU A 139 -8.33 12.61 6.94
CA LEU A 139 -8.00 12.52 5.52
C LEU A 139 -9.05 13.22 4.66
N ASP A 140 -8.60 13.85 3.58
CA ASP A 140 -9.46 14.48 2.58
C ASP A 140 -9.60 13.55 1.37
N VAL A 141 -10.82 13.05 1.12
CA VAL A 141 -11.12 12.20 -0.05
C VAL A 141 -11.47 13.06 -1.26
N PHE A 142 -10.86 12.77 -2.41
CA PHE A 142 -11.16 13.47 -3.67
C PHE A 142 -10.99 12.57 -4.89
N ALA A 143 -11.52 12.99 -6.03
CA ALA A 143 -11.38 12.27 -7.29
C ALA A 143 -10.60 13.10 -8.32
N THR A 144 -9.67 12.46 -9.04
CA THR A 144 -8.80 13.11 -10.02
C THR A 144 -8.63 12.28 -11.29
N SER A 145 -8.11 12.87 -12.36
CA SER A 145 -7.84 12.16 -13.62
C SER A 145 -6.45 11.51 -13.64
N LEU A 146 -6.23 10.54 -14.54
CA LEU A 146 -4.91 9.93 -14.72
C LEU A 146 -3.88 10.96 -15.18
N GLU A 147 -4.27 11.87 -16.06
CA GLU A 147 -3.40 12.94 -16.58
C GLU A 147 -2.87 13.79 -15.43
N GLN A 148 -3.74 14.18 -14.49
CA GLN A 148 -3.34 14.94 -13.32
C GLN A 148 -2.45 14.15 -12.36
N LEU A 149 -2.69 12.85 -12.19
CA LEU A 149 -1.82 11.97 -11.39
C LEU A 149 -0.42 11.89 -11.98
N LEU A 150 -0.31 11.71 -13.30
CA LEU A 150 0.96 11.70 -14.00
C LEU A 150 1.68 13.04 -13.82
N ASP A 151 0.99 14.16 -14.00
CA ASP A 151 1.57 15.49 -13.78
C ASP A 151 2.10 15.66 -12.34
N TRP A 152 1.35 15.23 -11.32
CA TRP A 152 1.79 15.29 -9.93
C TRP A 152 2.95 14.35 -9.61
N VAL A 153 3.03 13.18 -10.24
CA VAL A 153 4.19 12.28 -10.12
C VAL A 153 5.43 12.94 -10.73
N GLU A 154 5.33 13.47 -11.95
CA GLU A 154 6.46 14.11 -12.66
C GLU A 154 6.94 15.39 -11.97
N GLN A 155 6.04 16.12 -11.32
CA GLN A 155 6.38 17.33 -10.54
C GLN A 155 6.94 17.01 -9.14
N GLY A 156 6.90 15.76 -8.69
CA GLY A 156 7.32 15.36 -7.35
C GLY A 156 6.31 15.75 -6.25
N GLU A 157 5.06 16.01 -6.61
CA GLU A 157 3.98 16.25 -5.65
C GLU A 157 3.52 14.93 -5.02
N ILE A 158 3.39 13.88 -5.84
CA ILE A 158 3.23 12.49 -5.38
C ILE A 158 4.62 11.87 -5.23
N THR A 159 5.01 11.64 -3.98
CA THR A 159 6.27 10.95 -3.63
C THR A 159 6.03 9.59 -2.98
N ASP A 160 4.77 9.24 -2.72
CA ASP A 160 4.40 7.93 -2.19
C ASP A 160 4.57 6.84 -3.25
N VAL A 161 5.34 5.79 -2.89
CA VAL A 161 5.78 4.77 -3.85
C VAL A 161 4.64 3.88 -4.33
N LYS A 162 3.68 3.52 -3.46
CA LYS A 162 2.52 2.70 -3.86
C LYS A 162 1.61 3.48 -4.83
N THR A 163 1.40 4.77 -4.57
CA THR A 163 0.62 5.66 -5.44
C THR A 163 1.29 5.89 -6.79
N THR A 164 2.62 6.10 -6.80
CA THR A 164 3.41 6.22 -8.04
C THR A 164 3.31 4.96 -8.89
N ILE A 165 3.47 3.78 -8.27
CA ILE A 165 3.37 2.48 -8.96
C ILE A 165 1.96 2.26 -9.51
N ALA A 166 0.93 2.57 -8.74
CA ALA A 166 -0.46 2.44 -9.17
C ALA A 166 -0.80 3.38 -10.34
N THR A 167 -0.28 4.63 -10.31
CA THR A 167 -0.45 5.61 -11.39
C THR A 167 0.11 5.11 -12.71
N TYR A 168 1.38 4.67 -12.72
CA TYR A 168 1.98 4.12 -13.94
C TYR A 168 1.35 2.80 -14.38
N TRP A 169 0.89 1.98 -13.44
CA TRP A 169 0.14 0.78 -13.78
C TRP A 169 -1.19 1.14 -14.47
N LEU A 170 -1.90 2.16 -13.98
CA LEU A 170 -3.15 2.63 -14.56
C LEU A 170 -2.96 3.17 -15.99
N ASP A 171 -1.89 3.94 -16.27
CA ASP A 171 -1.53 4.34 -17.64
C ASP A 171 -1.43 3.13 -18.57
N ARG A 172 -0.66 2.13 -18.14
CA ARG A 172 -0.48 0.90 -18.92
C ARG A 172 -1.79 0.13 -19.08
N TYR A 173 -2.63 0.09 -18.04
CA TYR A 173 -3.92 -0.58 -18.06
C TYR A 173 -4.88 0.06 -19.07
N ARG A 174 -4.99 1.40 -19.07
CA ARG A 174 -5.81 2.14 -20.04
C ARG A 174 -5.34 2.00 -21.48
N ARG A 175 -4.04 1.74 -21.67
CA ARG A 175 -3.44 1.45 -22.98
C ARG A 175 -3.55 -0.03 -23.38
N GLY A 176 -4.16 -0.87 -22.56
CA GLY A 176 -4.32 -2.31 -22.81
C GLY A 176 -3.02 -3.12 -22.73
N LEU A 177 -1.99 -2.60 -22.04
CA LEU A 177 -0.65 -3.21 -21.97
C LEU A 177 -0.46 -4.14 -20.77
N VAL A 178 -1.38 -4.10 -19.81
CA VAL A 178 -1.39 -4.94 -18.60
C VAL A 178 -2.84 -5.28 -18.26
N SER A 179 -3.03 -6.40 -17.57
CA SER A 179 -4.33 -6.81 -17.04
C SER A 179 -4.16 -7.21 -15.57
N PRO A 180 -5.09 -6.86 -14.69
CA PRO A 180 -5.10 -7.38 -13.33
C PRO A 180 -5.59 -8.83 -13.33
N THR A 181 -5.37 -9.56 -12.24
CA THR A 181 -5.94 -10.90 -12.03
C THR A 181 -7.32 -10.77 -11.38
N PRO A 182 -8.41 -11.12 -12.06
CA PRO A 182 -9.76 -11.02 -11.49
C PRO A 182 -9.92 -11.90 -10.25
N ILE A 183 -10.64 -11.41 -9.25
CA ILE A 183 -11.03 -12.21 -8.08
C ILE A 183 -12.49 -12.62 -8.25
N PRO A 184 -12.80 -13.93 -8.25
CA PRO A 184 -14.19 -14.40 -8.30
C PRO A 184 -14.98 -13.87 -7.11
N GLY A 185 -16.22 -13.42 -7.37
CA GLY A 185 -17.17 -13.04 -6.32
C GLY A 185 -17.84 -14.24 -5.66
#